data_AF-A0A9E6W9G1-F1
#
_entry.id   AF-A0A9E6W9G1-F1
#
_cell.length_a   1.000
_cell.length_b   1.000
_cell.length_c   1.000
_cell.angle_alpha   90.00
_cell.angle_beta   90.00
_cell.angle_gamma   90.00
#
_symmetry.space_group_name_H-M   'P 1'
#
loop_
_entity.id
_entity.type
_entity.pdbx_description
1 polymer ?
#
loop_
_entity_poly.entity_id
_entity_poly.type
_entity_poly.pdbx_seq_one_letter_code
_entity_poly.pdbx_strand_id
1 'polypeptide(L)'
;TSDWKSFNMYSVHPDTIRNNPPPFPAITTNISPQHKTQDIGFQSIQKNGRNVLIAVNNPRNEKILVSVYDLNGRRIENLDNQHWNVGTQIFYWHNRADKSGIYLIKISAPNFSETQKISL
;
A
#
# COMPACT_ATOMS: atom_id res chain seq x y z
N THR A 1 12.99 -11.30 -29.06
CA THR A 1 11.54 -11.53 -28.98
C THR A 1 10.87 -10.17 -28.96
N SER A 2 10.04 -9.89 -29.97
CA SER A 2 9.58 -8.54 -30.34
C SER A 2 8.05 -8.57 -30.51
N ASP A 3 7.31 -8.81 -29.43
CA ASP A 3 5.86 -9.04 -29.49
C ASP A 3 5.00 -7.88 -28.95
N TRP A 4 5.57 -6.70 -28.70
CA TRP A 4 4.80 -5.55 -28.21
C TRP A 4 4.44 -4.51 -29.27
N LYS A 5 4.66 -4.80 -30.56
CA LYS A 5 4.34 -3.84 -31.61
C LYS A 5 2.88 -3.95 -32.05
N SER A 6 2.18 -2.82 -31.86
CA SER A 6 0.95 -2.36 -32.50
C SER A 6 -0.40 -2.82 -31.93
N PHE A 7 -1.00 -1.95 -31.12
CA PHE A 7 -2.45 -1.77 -31.13
C PHE A 7 -2.77 -0.61 -32.07
N ASN A 8 -3.36 -0.89 -33.23
CA ASN A 8 -3.93 0.14 -34.08
C ASN A 8 -5.32 0.48 -33.55
N MET A 9 -5.47 1.65 -32.93
CA MET A 9 -6.79 2.20 -32.60
C MET A 9 -7.38 2.82 -33.86
N TYR A 10 -8.36 2.14 -34.45
CA TYR A 10 -9.26 2.76 -35.42
C TYR A 10 -10.46 3.32 -34.65
N SER A 11 -10.61 4.65 -34.62
CA SER A 11 -11.84 5.28 -34.13
C SER A 11 -12.95 5.03 -35.13
N VAL A 12 -13.98 4.28 -34.72
CA VAL A 12 -15.20 4.10 -35.52
C VAL A 12 -16.21 5.21 -35.20
N HIS A 13 -17.02 5.60 -36.19
CA HIS A 13 -18.08 6.58 -36.01
C HIS A 13 -19.13 6.03 -35.01
N PRO A 14 -19.76 6.88 -34.17
CA PRO A 14 -20.70 6.43 -33.14
C PRO A 14 -21.90 5.64 -33.69
N ASP A 15 -22.28 5.87 -34.94
CA ASP A 15 -23.40 5.18 -35.59
C ASP A 15 -23.10 3.71 -35.92
N THR A 16 -21.83 3.31 -36.00
CA THR A 16 -21.42 1.93 -36.30
C THR A 16 -21.53 1.00 -35.09
N ILE A 17 -21.52 1.57 -33.88
CA ILE A 17 -21.55 0.82 -32.60
C ILE A 17 -22.94 0.25 -32.31
N ARG A 18 -23.99 0.85 -32.88
CA ARG A 18 -25.39 0.46 -32.62
C ARG A 18 -25.77 -0.90 -33.25
N ASN A 19 -25.13 -1.25 -34.36
CA ASN A 19 -25.45 -2.47 -35.13
C ASN A 19 -24.42 -3.59 -34.96
N ASN A 20 -23.33 -3.33 -34.23
CA ASN A 20 -22.31 -4.32 -33.92
C ASN A 20 -21.92 -4.21 -32.45
N PRO A 21 -22.80 -4.63 -31.53
CA PRO A 21 -22.46 -4.65 -30.11
C PRO A 21 -21.22 -5.53 -29.92
N PRO A 22 -20.27 -5.15 -29.05
CA PRO A 22 -19.08 -5.96 -28.80
C PRO A 22 -19.50 -7.38 -28.39
N PRO A 23 -18.82 -8.43 -28.89
CA PRO A 23 -19.20 -9.82 -28.67
C PRO A 23 -19.03 -10.28 -27.21
N PHE A 24 -18.55 -9.40 -26.33
CA PHE A 24 -18.42 -9.66 -24.90
C PHE A 24 -19.17 -8.59 -24.11
N PRO A 25 -20.03 -8.97 -23.14
CA PRO A 25 -20.59 -8.00 -22.21
C PRO A 25 -19.46 -7.28 -21.50
N ALA A 26 -19.63 -5.97 -21.25
CA ALA A 26 -18.71 -5.21 -20.42
C ALA A 26 -18.77 -5.75 -18.99
N ILE A 27 -17.90 -6.71 -18.67
CA ILE A 27 -17.69 -7.16 -17.31
C ILE A 27 -16.83 -6.08 -16.65
N THR A 28 -17.47 -5.16 -15.93
CA THR A 28 -16.77 -4.37 -14.91
C THR A 28 -16.53 -5.30 -13.73
N THR A 29 -15.59 -6.22 -13.85
CA THR A 29 -14.99 -6.77 -12.64
C THR A 29 -14.33 -5.58 -11.96
N ASN A 30 -14.79 -5.24 -10.76
CA ASN A 30 -13.98 -4.51 -9.81
C ASN A 30 -12.77 -5.40 -9.46
N ILE A 31 -11.84 -5.56 -10.42
CA ILE A 31 -10.48 -6.00 -10.13
C ILE A 31 -9.81 -4.82 -9.43
N SER A 32 -10.15 -4.65 -8.15
CA SER A 32 -9.09 -4.27 -7.21
C SER A 32 -7.99 -5.33 -7.41
N PRO A 33 -6.72 -4.96 -7.66
CA PRO A 33 -5.67 -5.95 -7.85
C PRO A 33 -5.57 -6.85 -6.60
N GLN A 34 -6.19 -8.03 -6.68
CA GLN A 34 -6.18 -9.08 -5.65
C GLN A 34 -4.85 -9.88 -5.67
N HIS A 35 -3.80 -9.34 -6.31
CA HIS A 35 -2.43 -9.85 -6.23
C HIS A 35 -1.60 -9.13 -5.15
N LYS A 36 -2.22 -8.47 -4.16
CA LYS A 36 -1.50 -7.84 -3.03
C LYS A 36 -1.17 -8.86 -1.91
N THR A 37 -0.63 -10.04 -2.25
CA THR A 37 -0.39 -11.12 -1.27
C THR A 37 1.04 -11.65 -1.24
N GLN A 38 1.96 -11.07 -2.02
CA GLN A 38 3.38 -11.50 -2.04
C GLN A 38 4.38 -10.39 -1.69
N ASP A 39 3.90 -9.20 -1.39
CA ASP A 39 4.74 -8.08 -1.00
C ASP A 39 4.52 -7.72 0.47
N ILE A 40 5.61 -7.32 1.10
CA ILE A 40 5.57 -6.68 2.41
C ILE A 40 4.60 -5.50 2.38
N GLY A 41 3.87 -5.26 3.47
CA GLY A 41 3.05 -4.07 3.57
C GLY A 41 2.17 -3.99 4.81
N PHE A 42 1.49 -2.86 4.95
CA PHE A 42 0.52 -2.66 6.02
C PHE A 42 -0.67 -3.60 5.86
N GLN A 43 -0.90 -4.46 6.85
CA GLN A 43 -2.08 -5.29 6.95
C GLN A 43 -3.22 -4.55 7.62
N SER A 44 -2.95 -3.86 8.74
CA SER A 44 -3.91 -2.96 9.36
C SER A 44 -3.23 -1.88 10.20
N ILE A 45 -3.92 -0.75 10.36
CA ILE A 45 -3.55 0.30 11.31
C ILE A 45 -4.82 0.68 12.06
N GLN A 46 -4.86 0.40 13.35
CA GLN A 46 -6.00 0.65 14.22
C GLN A 46 -5.63 1.70 15.25
N LYS A 47 -6.49 2.71 15.38
CA LYS A 47 -6.36 3.78 16.37
C LYS A 47 -7.36 3.53 17.50
N ASN A 48 -6.89 3.58 18.74
CA ASN A 48 -7.72 3.66 19.93
C ASN A 48 -7.26 4.85 20.78
N GLY A 49 -7.98 5.97 20.68
CA GLY A 49 -7.55 7.24 21.28
C GLY A 49 -6.22 7.70 20.70
N ARG A 50 -5.15 7.70 21.52
CA ARG A 50 -3.79 8.07 21.12
C ARG A 50 -2.86 6.89 20.86
N ASN A 51 -3.36 5.67 21.06
CA ASN A 51 -2.61 4.44 20.83
C ASN A 51 -2.88 3.94 19.41
N VAL A 52 -1.83 3.51 18.74
CA VAL A 52 -1.92 2.98 17.38
C VAL A 52 -1.35 1.57 17.37
N LEU A 53 -2.17 0.62 16.96
CA LEU A 53 -1.77 -0.75 16.70
C LEU A 53 -1.52 -0.90 15.20
N ILE A 54 -0.31 -1.31 14.84
CA ILE A 54 0.17 -1.41 13.45
C ILE A 54 0.50 -2.86 13.19
N ALA A 55 -0.22 -3.50 12.26
CA ALA A 55 0.06 -4.85 11.80
C ALA A 55 0.71 -4.79 10.42
N VAL A 56 1.88 -5.41 10.28
CA VAL A 56 2.65 -5.46 9.04
C VAL A 56 2.87 -6.91 8.66
N ASN A 57 2.49 -7.28 7.43
CA ASN A 57 2.81 -8.58 6.89
C ASN A 57 4.16 -8.51 6.16
N ASN A 58 5.00 -9.51 6.40
CA ASN A 58 6.28 -9.66 5.74
C ASN A 58 6.40 -11.10 5.18
N PRO A 59 6.47 -11.28 3.84
CA PRO A 59 6.57 -12.59 3.22
C PRO A 59 8.00 -13.14 3.12
N ARG A 60 9.03 -12.40 3.58
CA ARG A 60 10.46 -12.76 3.41
C ARG A 60 11.26 -12.65 4.71
N ASN A 61 12.45 -13.24 4.75
CA ASN A 61 13.39 -13.00 5.85
C ASN A 61 14.31 -11.84 5.49
N GLU A 62 14.01 -10.64 5.97
CA GLU A 62 14.76 -9.43 5.60
C GLU A 62 14.79 -8.39 6.72
N LYS A 63 15.74 -7.44 6.61
CA LYS A 63 15.82 -6.32 7.54
C LYS A 63 14.73 -5.30 7.24
N ILE A 64 13.92 -4.98 8.24
CA ILE A 64 12.81 -4.06 8.13
C ILE A 64 12.99 -2.93 9.17
N LEU A 65 12.77 -1.71 8.71
CA LEU A 65 12.71 -0.50 9.52
C LEU A 65 11.27 0.02 9.52
N VAL A 66 10.71 0.19 10.71
CA VAL A 66 9.43 0.85 10.94
C VAL A 66 9.68 2.14 11.69
N SER A 67 9.27 3.26 11.09
CA SER A 67 9.53 4.60 11.64
C SER A 67 8.28 5.48 11.58
N VAL A 68 8.18 6.39 12.54
CA VAL A 68 7.12 7.39 12.60
C VAL A 68 7.70 8.77 12.33
N TYR A 69 7.02 9.57 11.52
CA TYR A 69 7.41 10.92 11.14
C TYR A 69 6.26 11.90 11.37
N ASP A 70 6.60 13.17 11.62
CA ASP A 70 5.64 14.26 11.55
C ASP A 70 5.39 14.71 10.09
N LEU A 71 4.40 15.61 9.89
CA LEU A 71 4.06 16.16 8.58
C LEU A 71 5.21 16.89 7.87
N ASN A 72 6.18 17.40 8.64
CA ASN A 72 7.36 18.08 8.08
C ASN A 72 8.43 17.07 7.62
N GLY A 73 8.14 15.77 7.72
CA GLY A 73 9.07 14.69 7.39
C GLY A 73 10.16 14.48 8.44
N ARG A 74 10.05 15.09 9.63
CA ARG A 74 11.00 14.85 10.72
C ARG A 74 10.64 13.53 11.41
N ARG A 75 11.62 12.64 11.52
CA ARG A 75 11.48 11.36 12.22
C ARG A 75 11.27 11.60 13.71
N ILE A 76 10.17 11.09 14.24
CA ILE A 76 9.83 11.13 15.66
C ILE A 76 10.54 9.98 16.36
N GLU A 77 10.37 8.76 15.86
CA GLU A 77 11.02 7.57 16.42
C GLU A 77 11.07 6.40 15.43
N ASN A 78 11.87 5.39 15.78
CA ASN A 78 11.85 4.08 15.15
C ASN A 78 11.09 3.12 16.07
N LEU A 79 10.01 2.52 15.56
CA LEU A 79 9.30 1.46 16.28
C LEU A 79 10.10 0.17 16.25
N ASP A 80 10.79 -0.10 15.14
CA ASP A 80 11.65 -1.27 15.01
C ASP A 80 12.69 -1.11 13.88
N ASN A 81 13.82 -1.81 13.97
CA ASN A 81 14.91 -1.79 12.98
C ASN A 81 15.75 -3.09 13.02
N GLN A 82 15.13 -4.23 12.73
CA GLN A 82 15.78 -5.54 12.85
C GLN A 82 15.42 -6.47 11.70
N HIS A 83 16.03 -7.66 11.68
CA HIS A 83 15.64 -8.72 10.75
C HIS A 83 14.36 -9.37 11.22
N TRP A 84 13.36 -9.41 10.34
CA TRP A 84 12.11 -10.11 10.60
C TRP A 84 12.10 -11.44 9.87
N ASN A 85 11.51 -12.43 10.53
CA ASN A 85 11.11 -13.65 9.86
C ASN A 85 9.81 -13.42 9.06
N VAL A 86 9.51 -14.37 8.18
CA VAL A 86 8.21 -14.45 7.51
C VAL A 86 7.06 -14.44 8.54
N GLY A 87 6.06 -13.60 8.31
CA GLY A 87 4.86 -13.53 9.13
C GLY A 87 4.34 -12.10 9.34
N THR A 88 3.34 -11.99 10.20
CA THR A 88 2.81 -10.69 10.62
C THR A 88 3.46 -10.26 11.93
N GLN A 89 3.97 -9.03 11.96
CA GLN A 89 4.47 -8.38 13.16
C GLN A 89 3.51 -7.27 13.61
N ILE A 90 3.34 -7.11 14.92
CA ILE A 90 2.43 -6.14 15.54
C ILE A 90 3.23 -5.15 16.36
N PHE A 91 3.02 -3.86 16.11
CA PHE A 91 3.65 -2.76 16.83
C PHE A 91 2.62 -1.92 17.56
N TYR A 92 2.99 -1.46 18.75
CA TYR A 92 2.21 -0.54 19.55
C TYR A 92 2.93 0.80 19.60
N TRP A 93 2.41 1.77 18.86
CA TRP A 93 2.90 3.13 18.92
C TRP A 93 2.07 3.96 19.91
N HIS A 94 2.77 4.59 20.85
CA HIS A 94 2.20 5.49 21.85
C HIS A 94 2.73 6.90 21.58
N ASN A 95 1.86 7.83 21.19
CA ASN A 95 2.28 9.22 20.99
C ASN A 95 2.57 9.89 22.35
N ARG A 96 3.84 9.86 22.76
CA ARG A 96 4.30 10.42 24.04
C ARG A 96 4.28 11.95 24.12
N ALA A 97 4.16 12.63 22.98
CA ALA A 97 4.23 14.10 22.93
C ALA A 97 2.88 14.77 23.25
N ASP A 98 1.80 14.00 23.40
CA ASP A 98 0.42 14.49 23.59
C ASP A 98 -0.07 15.46 22.51
N LYS A 99 0.55 15.43 21.32
CA LYS A 99 0.18 16.29 20.20
C LYS A 99 -0.78 15.56 19.26
N SER A 100 -2.01 16.06 19.15
CA SER A 100 -2.90 15.73 18.04
C SER A 100 -2.32 16.27 16.73
N GLY A 101 -2.57 15.56 15.63
CA GLY A 101 -2.01 15.93 14.33
C GLY A 101 -1.91 14.77 13.37
N ILE A 102 -1.34 15.06 12.21
CA ILE A 102 -1.11 14.05 11.18
C ILE A 102 0.31 13.51 11.33
N TYR A 103 0.42 12.19 11.21
CA TYR A 103 1.66 11.45 11.29
C TYR A 103 1.79 10.52 10.10
N LEU A 104 3.03 10.18 9.76
CA LEU A 104 3.36 9.25 8.70
C LEU A 104 4.08 8.06 9.32
N ILE A 105 3.53 6.87 9.13
CA ILE A 105 4.17 5.61 9.50
C ILE A 105 4.79 5.06 8.23
N LYS A 106 6.09 4.82 8.24
CA LYS A 106 6.84 4.31 7.09
C LYS A 106 7.45 2.95 7.42
N ILE A 107 7.27 2.02 6.50
CA ILE A 107 8.01 0.77 6.45
C ILE A 107 9.09 0.90 5.37
N SER A 108 10.29 0.39 5.66
CA SER A 108 11.39 0.31 4.70
C SER A 108 12.05 -1.07 4.80
N ALA A 109 12.18 -1.74 3.67
CA ALA A 109 12.99 -2.94 3.47
C ALA A 109 13.98 -2.66 2.30
N PRO A 110 14.93 -3.55 1.98
CA PRO A 110 15.98 -3.29 0.99
C PRO A 110 15.47 -2.78 -0.37
N ASN A 111 14.37 -3.34 -0.87
CA ASN A 111 13.80 -2.99 -2.17
C ASN A 111 12.34 -2.51 -2.07
N PHE A 112 11.90 -2.09 -0.88
CA PHE A 112 10.52 -1.72 -0.65
C PHE A 112 10.40 -0.57 0.34
N SER A 113 9.49 0.36 0.05
CA SER A 113 9.03 1.28 1.07
C SER A 113 7.56 1.63 0.86
N GLU A 114 6.80 1.61 1.95
CA GLU A 114 5.40 2.03 1.98
C GLU A 114 5.23 3.02 3.13
N THR A 115 4.39 4.02 2.92
CA THR A 115 4.08 5.03 3.94
C THR A 115 2.58 5.18 4.06
N GLN A 116 2.09 5.15 5.29
CA GLN A 116 0.68 5.36 5.59
C GLN A 116 0.49 6.56 6.50
N LYS A 117 -0.45 7.42 6.11
CA LYS A 117 -0.84 8.62 6.85
C LYS A 117 -1.89 8.26 7.89
N ILE A 118 -1.74 8.79 9.11
CA ILE A 118 -2.71 8.66 10.19
C ILE A 118 -2.97 10.02 10.85
N SER A 119 -4.21 10.24 11.31
CA SER A 119 -4.58 11.42 12.10
C SER A 119 -4.87 11.00 13.54
N LEU A 120 -4.14 11.58 14.49
CA LEU A 120 -4.34 11.39 15.92
C LEU A 120 -5.12 12.52 16.57
#